data_AF-A0A7V9I4K3-F1
#
_entry.id   AF-A0A7V9I4K3-F1
#
_cell.length_a   1.000
_cell.length_b   1.000
_cell.length_c   1.000
_cell.angle_alpha   90.00
_cell.angle_beta   90.00
_cell.angle_gamma   90.00
#
_symmetry.space_group_name_H-M   'P 1'
#
loop_
_entity.id
_entity.type
_entity.pdbx_description
1 polymer ?
#
loop_
_entity_poly.entity_id
_entity_poly.type
_entity_poly.pdbx_seq_one_letter_code
_entity_poly.pdbx_strand_id
1 'polypeptide(L)'
;MSFKLVYFVPEEARDATREACFAAGAGRIGDYERCSWYTVGTGTFLAGEGANPAVGRAGEEEHVPEYRVEVVVPQERLEAVVDALRAAHPYEEVAFDLYPLHEL
;
A
#
# COMPACT_ATOMS: atom_id res chain seq x y z
N MET A 1 -7.33 5.42 -18.48
CA MET A 1 -6.27 6.08 -17.69
C MET A 1 -5.87 5.14 -16.57
N SER A 2 -4.61 5.18 -16.15
CA SER A 2 -4.09 4.31 -15.10
C SER A 2 -3.52 5.15 -13.98
N PHE A 3 -3.41 4.54 -12.80
CA PHE A 3 -2.81 5.13 -11.63
C PHE A 3 -1.62 4.30 -11.18
N LYS A 4 -0.64 4.95 -10.56
CA LYS A 4 0.35 4.29 -9.72
C LYS A 4 -0.16 4.35 -8.29
N LEU A 5 -0.51 3.20 -7.74
CA LEU A 5 -0.79 3.04 -6.32
C LEU A 5 0.53 2.79 -5.59
N VAL A 6 0.85 3.64 -4.64
CA VAL A 6 2.00 3.50 -3.73
C VAL A 6 1.45 3.31 -2.32
N TYR A 7 1.91 2.31 -1.58
CA TYR A 7 1.50 2.10 -0.19
C TYR A 7 2.67 1.64 0.68
N PHE A 8 2.52 1.79 1.99
CA PHE A 8 3.57 1.52 2.97
C PHE A 8 3.10 0.43 3.93
N VAL A 9 3.88 -0.65 4.05
CA VAL A 9 3.45 -1.87 4.73
C VAL A 9 4.63 -2.52 5.48
N PRO A 10 4.43 -3.10 6.68
CA PRO A 10 5.47 -3.88 7.35
C PRO A 10 5.83 -5.15 6.57
N GLU A 11 7.02 -5.70 6.83
CA GLU A 11 7.57 -6.85 6.09
C GLU A 11 6.62 -8.06 6.09
N GLU A 12 5.99 -8.34 7.22
CA GLU A 12 5.15 -9.50 7.45
C GLU A 12 3.87 -9.49 6.60
N ALA A 13 3.39 -8.30 6.22
CA ALA A 13 2.16 -8.13 5.44
C ALA A 13 2.41 -7.80 3.96
N ARG A 14 3.66 -7.49 3.56
CA ARG A 14 4.00 -7.08 2.18
C ARG A 14 3.44 -8.00 1.11
N ASP A 15 3.63 -9.31 1.26
CA ASP A 15 3.21 -10.25 0.23
C ASP A 15 1.69 -10.45 0.24
N ALA A 16 1.05 -10.47 1.42
CA ALA A 16 -0.40 -10.57 1.54
C ALA A 16 -1.11 -9.37 0.87
N THR A 17 -0.64 -8.14 1.10
CA THR A 17 -1.21 -6.94 0.48
C THR A 17 -0.97 -6.90 -1.03
N ARG A 18 0.21 -7.35 -1.51
CA ARG A 18 0.50 -7.46 -2.95
C ARG A 18 -0.45 -8.43 -3.63
N GLU A 19 -0.64 -9.62 -3.07
CA GLU A 19 -1.56 -10.63 -3.62
C GLU A 19 -3.00 -10.13 -3.64
N ALA A 20 -3.47 -9.46 -2.58
CA ALA A 20 -4.80 -8.87 -2.55
C ALA A 20 -5.01 -7.83 -3.67
N CYS A 21 -4.05 -6.92 -3.85
CA CYS A 21 -4.09 -5.94 -4.93
C CYS A 21 -4.10 -6.61 -6.31
N PHE A 22 -3.28 -7.65 -6.53
CA PHE A 22 -3.24 -8.36 -7.80
C PHE A 22 -4.55 -9.11 -8.09
N ALA A 23 -5.12 -9.78 -7.09
CA ALA A 23 -6.41 -10.44 -7.21
C ALA A 23 -7.55 -9.46 -7.56
N ALA A 24 -7.46 -8.23 -7.07
CA ALA A 24 -8.41 -7.14 -7.37
C ALA A 24 -8.17 -6.47 -8.74
N GLY A 25 -7.08 -6.79 -9.44
CA GLY A 25 -6.82 -6.34 -10.81
C GLY A 25 -5.66 -5.36 -10.98
N ALA A 26 -4.86 -5.13 -9.94
CA ALA A 26 -3.62 -4.35 -10.04
C ALA A 26 -2.50 -5.16 -10.73
N GLY A 27 -1.47 -4.45 -11.23
CA GLY A 27 -0.22 -5.06 -11.66
C GLY A 27 -0.30 -5.80 -13.00
N ARG A 28 -1.25 -5.44 -13.85
CA ARG A 28 -1.35 -5.94 -15.23
C ARG A 28 -0.77 -4.90 -16.19
N ILE A 29 0.26 -5.28 -16.96
CA ILE A 29 0.92 -4.41 -17.94
C ILE A 29 1.17 -5.24 -19.21
N GLY A 30 0.38 -5.01 -20.26
CA GLY A 30 0.38 -5.87 -21.45
C GLY A 30 0.10 -7.33 -21.06
N ASP A 31 0.97 -8.25 -21.48
CA ASP A 31 0.88 -9.68 -21.19
C ASP A 31 1.47 -10.10 -19.83
N TYR A 32 1.94 -9.13 -19.03
CA TYR A 32 2.54 -9.40 -17.71
C TYR A 32 1.53 -9.18 -16.59
N GLU A 33 1.52 -10.09 -15.63
CA GLU A 33 0.70 -10.03 -14.41
C GLU A 33 1.58 -9.93 -13.17
N ARG A 34 0.98 -9.47 -12.05
CA ARG A 34 1.64 -9.33 -10.73
C ARG A 34 2.87 -8.40 -10.77
N CYS A 35 2.85 -7.42 -11.67
CA CYS A 35 3.89 -6.40 -11.80
C CYS A 35 3.83 -5.42 -10.63
N SER A 36 4.87 -5.39 -9.80
CA SER A 36 5.04 -4.42 -8.72
C SER A 36 6.53 -4.15 -8.48
N TRP A 37 6.86 -3.01 -7.91
CA TRP A 37 8.19 -2.72 -7.38
C TRP A 37 8.08 -2.40 -5.89
N TYR A 38 9.11 -2.69 -5.10
CA TYR A 38 9.16 -2.29 -3.70
C TYR A 38 10.58 -2.06 -3.21
N THR A 39 10.72 -1.21 -2.18
CA THR A 39 11.97 -0.97 -1.45
C THR A 39 11.68 -0.88 0.05
N VAL A 40 12.66 -1.27 0.87
CA VAL A 40 12.63 -0.99 2.31
C VAL A 40 12.94 0.50 2.57
N GLY A 41 12.28 1.05 3.58
CA GLY A 41 12.51 2.38 4.12
C GLY A 41 12.11 2.44 5.59
N THR A 42 12.12 3.65 6.16
CA THR A 42 11.68 3.90 7.55
C THR A 42 10.40 4.72 7.52
N GLY A 43 9.31 4.15 8.03
CA GLY A 43 8.08 4.87 8.34
C GLY A 43 8.21 5.55 9.71
N THR A 44 7.61 6.73 9.85
CA THR A 44 7.59 7.47 11.11
C THR A 44 6.19 7.96 11.41
N PHE A 45 5.77 7.83 12.66
CA PHE A 45 4.48 8.36 13.12
C PHE A 45 4.51 8.67 14.61
N LEU A 46 3.70 9.63 15.03
CA LEU A 46 3.44 9.95 16.42
C LEU A 46 1.97 9.64 16.71
N ALA A 47 1.71 8.56 17.43
CA ALA A 47 0.35 8.16 17.78
C ALA A 47 -0.25 9.16 18.78
N GLY A 48 -1.38 9.79 18.40
CA GLY A 48 -2.18 10.64 19.29
C GLY A 48 -2.90 9.83 20.37
N GLU A 49 -3.47 10.49 21.38
CA GLU A 49 -4.11 9.85 22.53
C GLU A 49 -5.29 8.92 22.19
N GLY A 50 -5.94 9.11 21.03
CA GLY A 50 -7.04 8.28 20.55
C GLY A 50 -6.62 7.17 19.58
N ALA A 51 -5.34 7.06 19.23
CA ALA A 51 -4.88 6.05 18.28
C ALA A 51 -4.66 4.69 18.97
N ASN A 52 -4.98 3.61 18.25
CA ASN A 52 -4.66 2.24 18.65
C ASN A 52 -3.65 1.65 17.65
N PRO A 53 -2.37 2.06 17.71
CA PRO A 53 -1.43 1.69 16.67
C PRO A 53 -1.10 0.19 16.76
N ALA A 54 -0.98 -0.46 15.61
CA ALA A 54 -0.56 -1.87 15.56
C ALA A 54 0.88 -2.07 16.05
N VAL A 55 1.71 -1.01 16.00
CA VAL A 55 3.11 -0.98 16.44
C VAL A 55 3.36 0.30 17.23
N GLY A 56 4.10 0.23 18.34
CA GLY A 56 4.53 1.41 19.10
C GLY A 56 3.63 1.85 20.25
N ARG A 57 3.84 3.07 20.76
CA ARG A 57 3.15 3.65 21.92
C ARG A 57 2.60 5.05 21.66
N ALA A 58 1.45 5.36 22.27
CA ALA A 58 0.86 6.70 22.21
C ALA A 58 1.77 7.74 22.89
N GLY A 59 1.94 8.89 22.24
CA GLY A 59 2.76 10.00 22.73
C GLY A 59 4.27 9.88 22.48
N GLU A 60 4.74 8.81 21.83
CA GLU A 60 6.13 8.62 21.41
C GLU A 60 6.22 8.59 19.87
N GLU A 61 7.27 9.20 19.31
CA GLU A 61 7.54 9.10 17.87
C GLU A 61 8.16 7.74 17.58
N GLU A 62 7.51 6.99 16.71
CA GLU A 62 7.91 5.65 16.32
C GLU A 62 8.68 5.67 15.00
N HIS A 63 9.66 4.78 14.88
CA HIS A 63 10.41 4.54 13.66
C HIS A 63 10.34 3.05 13.33
N VAL A 64 9.70 2.71 12.22
CA VAL A 64 9.43 1.32 11.85
C VAL A 64 10.01 1.00 10.46
N PRO A 65 10.62 -0.17 10.26
CA PRO A 65 11.00 -0.62 8.92
C PRO A 65 9.73 -0.96 8.13
N GLU A 66 9.58 -0.36 6.95
CA GLU A 66 8.44 -0.59 6.07
C GLU A 66 8.88 -0.76 4.62
N TYR A 67 8.06 -1.45 3.85
CA TYR A 67 8.17 -1.49 2.41
C TYR A 67 7.30 -0.40 1.80
N ARG A 68 7.92 0.46 0.97
CA ARG A 68 7.20 1.23 -0.03
C ARG A 68 6.94 0.32 -1.22
N VAL A 69 5.68 -0.05 -1.44
CA VAL A 69 5.25 -0.92 -2.54
C VAL A 69 4.53 -0.09 -3.58
N GLU A 70 4.82 -0.33 -4.86
CA GLU A 70 4.22 0.40 -5.97
C GLU A 70 3.68 -0.52 -7.07
N VAL A 71 2.45 -0.27 -7.49
CA VAL A 71 1.73 -1.09 -8.49
C VAL A 71 0.91 -0.20 -9.44
N VAL A 72 0.82 -0.59 -10.72
CA VAL A 72 -0.05 0.08 -11.69
C VAL A 72 -1.46 -0.45 -11.56
N VAL A 73 -2.45 0.44 -11.59
CA VAL A 73 -3.87 0.11 -11.42
C VAL A 73 -4.71 0.78 -12.52
N PRO A 74 -5.51 0.03 -13.29
CA PRO A 74 -6.50 0.62 -14.20
C PRO A 74 -7.54 1.42 -13.42
N GLN A 75 -7.99 2.57 -13.95
CA GLN A 75 -8.95 3.44 -13.26
C GLN A 75 -10.23 2.70 -12.84
N GLU A 76 -10.75 1.80 -13.69
CA GLU A 76 -11.95 1.02 -13.43
C GLU A 76 -11.79 -0.05 -12.34
N ARG A 77 -10.55 -0.34 -11.92
CA ARG A 77 -10.23 -1.27 -10.82
C ARG A 77 -9.77 -0.55 -9.56
N LEU A 78 -9.60 0.76 -9.61
CA LEU A 78 -8.95 1.54 -8.56
C LEU A 78 -9.61 1.36 -7.20
N GLU A 79 -10.94 1.52 -7.13
CA GLU A 79 -11.72 1.37 -5.90
C GLU A 79 -11.59 -0.05 -5.33
N ALA A 80 -11.84 -1.07 -6.16
CA ALA A 80 -11.73 -2.47 -5.75
C ALA A 80 -10.32 -2.85 -5.25
N VAL A 81 -9.26 -2.29 -5.86
CA VAL A 81 -7.88 -2.52 -5.44
C VAL A 81 -7.59 -1.83 -4.12
N VAL A 82 -8.06 -0.60 -3.91
CA VAL A 82 -7.88 0.12 -2.63
C VAL A 82 -8.62 -0.58 -1.49
N ASP A 83 -9.83 -1.07 -1.74
CA ASP A 83 -10.58 -1.83 -0.74
C ASP A 83 -9.90 -3.16 -0.39
N ALA A 84 -9.37 -3.86 -1.40
CA ALA A 84 -8.60 -5.08 -1.19
C ALA A 84 -7.30 -4.81 -0.41
N LEU A 85 -6.60 -3.70 -0.72
CA LEU A 85 -5.43 -3.26 0.05
C LEU A 85 -5.82 -3.05 1.52
N ARG A 86 -6.85 -2.24 1.79
CA ARG A 86 -7.32 -1.95 3.16
C ARG A 86 -7.69 -3.21 3.93
N ALA A 87 -8.39 -4.14 3.30
CA ALA A 87 -8.80 -5.38 3.95
C ALA A 87 -7.62 -6.32 4.28
N ALA A 88 -6.55 -6.28 3.48
CA ALA A 88 -5.35 -7.10 3.69
C ALA A 88 -4.28 -6.42 4.55
N HIS A 89 -4.38 -5.10 4.77
CA HIS A 89 -3.39 -4.33 5.50
C HIS A 89 -3.54 -4.51 7.03
N PRO A 90 -2.44 -4.62 7.79
CA PRO A 90 -2.52 -4.80 9.24
C PRO A 90 -2.92 -3.53 10.00
N TYR A 91 -2.75 -2.35 9.38
CA TYR A 91 -3.07 -1.07 10.01
C TYR A 91 -4.52 -0.66 9.74
N GLU A 92 -5.16 -0.08 10.75
CA GLU A 92 -6.51 0.48 10.65
C GLU A 92 -6.57 1.62 9.62
N GLU A 93 -5.63 2.56 9.71
CA GLU A 93 -5.49 3.66 8.77
C GLU A 93 -4.33 3.39 7.81
N VAL A 94 -4.67 3.01 6.58
CA VAL A 94 -3.68 2.62 5.56
C VAL A 94 -3.17 3.85 4.81
N ALA A 95 -1.88 4.14 4.93
CA ALA A 95 -1.22 5.18 4.16
C ALA A 95 -0.96 4.70 2.71
N PHE A 96 -1.51 5.43 1.74
CA PHE A 96 -1.24 5.20 0.32
C PHE A 96 -1.36 6.50 -0.49
N ASP A 97 -0.67 6.53 -1.62
CA ASP A 97 -0.71 7.60 -2.62
C ASP A 97 -1.23 7.06 -3.95
N LEU A 98 -1.94 7.92 -4.69
CA LEU A 98 -2.40 7.65 -6.04
C LEU A 98 -1.85 8.71 -6.99
N TYR A 99 -0.97 8.28 -7.90
CA TYR A 99 -0.43 9.16 -8.93
C TYR A 99 -1.11 8.87 -10.27
N PRO A 100 -1.75 9.87 -10.92
CA PRO A 100 -2.25 9.70 -12.28
C PRO A 100 -1.09 9.42 -13.23
N LEU A 101 -1.24 8.41 -14.09
CA LEU A 101 -0.27 8.09 -15.14
C LEU A 101 -0.77 8.62 -16.48
N HIS A 102 0.15 9.22 -17.22
CA HIS A 102 -0.07 9.64 -18.60
C HIS A 102 0.60 8.65 -19.55
N GLU A 103 -0.13 8.26 -20.59
CA GLU A 103 0.45 7.60 -21.76
C GLU A 103 0.94 8.69 -22.72
N LEU A 104 2.13 8.50 -23.29
CA LEU A 104 2.73 9.42 -24.26
C LEU A 104 2.23 9.14 -25.67
#